data_AF-A0A4Q3DIT8-F1
#
_entry.id   AF-A0A4Q3DIT8-F1
#
_cell.length_a   1.000
_cell.length_b   1.000
_cell.length_c   1.000
_cell.angle_alpha   90.00
_cell.angle_beta   90.00
_cell.angle_gamma   90.00
#
_symmetry.space_group_name_H-M   'P 1'
#
loop_
_entity.id
_entity.type
_entity.pdbx_description
1 polymer ?
#
loop_
_entity_poly.entity_id
_entity_poly.type
_entity_poly.pdbx_seq_one_letter_code
_entity_poly.pdbx_strand_id
1 'polypeptide(L)'
;LPSKASAKISMRLVPNQTSAQITQLFTKHFESIAPRSVNVKVTPHHGGEPVVTPTSSTAFRAAEKAIEEAFGKKPIPTRGGGSIPIVALFEQELGIKTVLMGFGLDSDALHSPNEKYDVFNYYKGIETIPLFYKYFAEMSAEN
;
A
#
# COMPACT_ATOMS: atom_id res chain seq x y z
N LEU A 1 -32.68 -24.51 2.91
CA LEU A 1 -32.08 -23.41 2.12
C LEU A 1 -31.92 -22.20 3.04
N PRO A 2 -30.75 -21.55 3.12
CA PRO A 2 -30.58 -20.35 3.95
C PRO A 2 -31.55 -19.23 3.52
N SER A 3 -32.23 -18.60 4.47
CA SER A 3 -33.14 -17.45 4.21
C SER A 3 -32.40 -16.12 4.08
N LYS A 4 -31.10 -16.10 4.40
CA LYS A 4 -30.20 -14.95 4.28
C LYS A 4 -28.78 -15.43 3.96
N ALA A 5 -28.10 -14.68 3.11
CA ALA A 5 -26.68 -14.85 2.82
C ALA A 5 -25.98 -13.49 2.84
N SER A 6 -24.67 -13.49 3.07
CA SER A 6 -23.84 -12.29 3.06
C SER A 6 -22.50 -12.59 2.42
N ALA A 7 -21.97 -11.64 1.66
CA ALA A 7 -20.62 -11.67 1.12
C ALA A 7 -19.87 -10.41 1.56
N LYS A 8 -18.58 -10.56 1.87
CA LYS A 8 -17.67 -9.44 2.07
C LYS A 8 -16.82 -9.31 0.81
N ILE A 9 -16.96 -8.20 0.11
CA ILE A 9 -16.28 -7.94 -1.17
C ILE A 9 -15.36 -6.73 -0.99
N SER A 10 -14.14 -6.84 -1.48
CA SER A 10 -13.17 -5.75 -1.53
C SER A 10 -12.72 -5.51 -2.97
N MET A 11 -12.33 -4.28 -3.26
CA MET A 11 -11.83 -3.87 -4.58
C MET A 11 -10.50 -3.13 -4.39
N ARG A 12 -9.50 -3.48 -5.20
CA ARG A 12 -8.26 -2.72 -5.27
C ARG A 12 -8.44 -1.58 -6.26
N LEU A 13 -8.17 -0.37 -5.80
CA LEU A 13 -8.24 0.83 -6.62
C LEU A 13 -6.89 1.11 -7.28
N VAL A 14 -6.94 1.70 -8.46
CA VAL A 14 -5.79 2.15 -9.25
C VAL A 14 -5.89 3.66 -9.50
N PRO A 15 -4.82 4.34 -9.94
CA PRO A 15 -4.84 5.79 -10.15
C PRO A 15 -6.04 6.26 -10.97
N ASN A 16 -6.56 7.44 -10.62
CA ASN A 16 -7.75 8.07 -11.19
C ASN A 16 -9.10 7.42 -10.80
N GLN A 17 -9.12 6.56 -9.79
CA GLN A 17 -10.34 6.06 -9.16
C GLN A 17 -10.50 6.67 -7.77
N THR A 18 -11.75 6.89 -7.34
CA THR A 18 -12.07 7.26 -5.95
C THR A 18 -12.89 6.17 -5.27
N SER A 19 -12.66 5.94 -3.98
CA SER A 19 -13.40 4.92 -3.23
C SER A 19 -14.90 5.20 -3.19
N ALA A 20 -15.30 6.47 -3.12
CA ALA A 20 -16.70 6.91 -3.17
C ALA A 20 -17.37 6.55 -4.50
N GLN A 21 -16.74 6.88 -5.64
CA GLN A 21 -17.29 6.59 -6.96
C GLN A 21 -17.44 5.09 -7.21
N ILE A 22 -16.41 4.30 -6.87
CA ILE A 22 -16.43 2.84 -7.07
C ILE A 22 -17.48 2.18 -6.18
N THR A 23 -17.64 2.65 -4.93
CA THR A 23 -18.71 2.19 -4.04
C THR A 23 -20.09 2.46 -4.65
N GLN A 24 -20.32 3.65 -5.18
CA GLN A 24 -21.60 4.01 -5.80
C GLN A 24 -21.90 3.14 -7.04
N LEU A 25 -20.91 2.96 -7.92
CA LEU A 25 -21.04 2.13 -9.12
C LEU A 25 -21.33 0.68 -8.78
N PHE A 26 -20.63 0.12 -7.79
CA PHE A 26 -20.85 -1.24 -7.32
C PHE A 26 -22.25 -1.43 -6.74
N THR A 27 -22.67 -0.55 -5.83
CA THR A 27 -24.00 -0.59 -5.21
C THR A 27 -25.10 -0.56 -6.26
N LYS A 28 -25.04 0.41 -7.19
CA LYS A 28 -26.02 0.55 -8.27
C LYS A 28 -26.09 -0.71 -9.14
N HIS A 29 -24.93 -1.28 -9.49
CA HIS A 29 -24.89 -2.48 -10.30
C HIS A 29 -25.52 -3.67 -9.58
N PHE A 30 -25.13 -3.94 -8.33
CA PHE A 30 -25.63 -5.09 -7.57
C PHE A 30 -27.14 -5.01 -7.30
N GLU A 31 -27.66 -3.81 -7.02
CA GLU A 31 -29.10 -3.59 -6.87
C GLU A 31 -29.84 -3.80 -8.19
N SER A 32 -29.26 -3.37 -9.32
CA SER A 32 -29.90 -3.50 -10.64
C SER A 32 -30.04 -4.94 -11.15
N ILE A 33 -29.15 -5.84 -10.72
CA ILE A 33 -29.17 -7.25 -11.14
C ILE A 33 -29.92 -8.16 -10.15
N ALA A 34 -30.44 -7.61 -9.05
CA ALA A 34 -31.15 -8.38 -8.04
C ALA A 34 -32.43 -9.00 -8.64
N PRO A 35 -32.63 -10.34 -8.53
CA PRO A 35 -33.90 -10.95 -8.91
C PRO A 35 -35.05 -10.38 -8.07
N ARG A 36 -36.25 -10.29 -8.63
CA ARG A 36 -37.45 -9.76 -7.93
C ARG A 36 -37.78 -10.49 -6.63
N SER A 37 -37.34 -11.73 -6.47
CA SER A 37 -37.55 -12.57 -5.29
C SER A 37 -36.52 -12.33 -4.16
N VAL A 38 -35.52 -11.46 -4.37
CA VAL A 38 -34.41 -11.24 -3.44
C VAL A 38 -34.27 -9.75 -3.12
N ASN A 39 -34.07 -9.43 -1.84
CA ASN A 39 -33.68 -8.09 -1.41
C ASN A 39 -32.17 -8.02 -1.24
N VAL A 40 -31.52 -7.06 -1.91
CA VAL A 40 -30.09 -6.79 -1.77
C VAL A 40 -29.89 -5.53 -0.93
N LYS A 41 -28.98 -5.59 0.04
CA LYS A 41 -28.51 -4.44 0.82
C LYS A 41 -26.99 -4.38 0.73
N VAL A 42 -26.45 -3.30 0.18
CA VAL A 42 -25.01 -3.03 0.17
C VAL A 42 -24.67 -2.08 1.32
N THR A 43 -23.71 -2.46 2.17
CA THR A 43 -23.23 -1.60 3.27
C THR A 43 -21.76 -1.29 3.03
N PRO A 44 -21.40 -0.06 2.66
CA PRO A 44 -20.01 0.37 2.55
C PRO A 44 -19.30 0.25 3.91
N HIS A 45 -18.05 -0.19 3.91
CA HIS A 45 -17.24 -0.34 5.13
C HIS A 45 -16.14 0.72 5.21
N HIS A 46 -15.08 0.55 4.44
CA HIS A 46 -13.92 1.44 4.42
C HIS A 46 -13.55 1.79 2.99
N GLY A 47 -13.15 3.04 2.76
CA GLY A 47 -12.51 3.50 1.54
C GLY A 47 -11.02 3.71 1.77
N GLY A 48 -10.20 3.50 0.73
CA GLY A 48 -8.77 3.80 0.74
C GLY A 48 -8.35 4.22 -0.66
N GLU A 49 -7.81 5.43 -0.76
CA GLU A 49 -7.42 6.00 -2.05
C GLU A 49 -6.08 5.41 -2.54
N PRO A 50 -5.94 5.17 -3.86
CA PRO A 50 -4.69 4.70 -4.43
C PRO A 50 -3.61 5.77 -4.34
N VAL A 51 -2.35 5.37 -4.16
CA VAL A 51 -1.22 6.30 -4.10
C VAL A 51 -0.06 5.84 -4.98
N VAL A 52 0.62 6.82 -5.60
CA VAL A 52 1.85 6.61 -6.36
C VAL A 52 2.88 7.64 -5.87
N THR A 53 4.01 7.14 -5.39
CA THR A 53 5.12 7.96 -4.90
C THR A 53 6.20 8.10 -5.99
N PRO A 54 6.83 9.28 -6.13
CA PRO A 54 7.80 9.51 -7.20
C PRO A 54 9.18 8.92 -6.88
N THR A 55 9.78 8.26 -7.87
CA THR A 55 11.16 7.76 -7.80
C THR A 55 12.22 8.85 -7.98
N SER A 56 11.82 10.04 -8.44
CA SER A 56 12.71 11.20 -8.60
C SER A 56 12.99 11.95 -7.30
N SER A 57 12.28 11.65 -6.21
CA SER A 57 12.43 12.36 -4.93
C SER A 57 13.77 12.08 -4.25
N THR A 58 14.28 13.07 -3.50
CA THR A 58 15.48 12.93 -2.66
C THR A 58 15.33 11.77 -1.68
N ALA A 59 14.17 11.62 -1.04
CA ALA A 59 13.88 10.51 -0.14
C ALA A 59 13.97 9.15 -0.84
N PHE A 60 13.47 9.03 -2.07
CA PHE A 60 13.57 7.78 -2.83
C PHE A 60 15.03 7.44 -3.19
N ARG A 61 15.81 8.43 -3.66
CA ARG A 61 17.24 8.23 -4.01
C ARG A 61 18.08 7.86 -2.78
N ALA A 62 17.81 8.47 -1.64
CA ALA A 62 18.44 8.11 -0.37
C ALA A 62 18.11 6.67 0.04
N ALA A 63 16.84 6.25 -0.09
CA ALA A 63 16.42 4.88 0.18
C ALA A 63 17.07 3.87 -0.79
N GLU A 64 17.15 4.19 -2.09
CA GLU A 64 17.83 3.37 -3.10
C GLU A 64 19.29 3.10 -2.71
N LYS A 65 20.03 4.17 -2.36
CA LYS A 65 21.45 4.08 -1.98
C LYS A 65 21.64 3.33 -0.65
N ALA A 66 20.77 3.55 0.33
CA ALA A 66 20.83 2.86 1.61
C ALA A 66 20.59 1.34 1.47
N ILE A 67 19.59 0.95 0.68
CA ILE A 67 19.30 -0.47 0.41
C ILE A 67 20.43 -1.09 -0.41
N GLU A 68 20.96 -0.38 -1.42
CA GLU A 68 22.08 -0.89 -2.23
C GLU A 68 23.32 -1.18 -1.39
N GLU A 69 23.67 -0.30 -0.45
CA GLU A 69 24.80 -0.52 0.46
C GLU A 69 24.53 -1.67 1.43
N ALA A 70 23.37 -1.70 2.08
CA ALA A 70 23.05 -2.76 3.04
C ALA A 70 22.94 -4.14 2.39
N PHE A 71 22.34 -4.25 1.20
CA PHE A 71 22.09 -5.54 0.55
C PHE A 71 23.13 -5.90 -0.53
N GLY A 72 24.04 -5.00 -0.87
CA GLY A 72 25.08 -5.20 -1.89
C GLY A 72 24.52 -5.25 -3.33
N LYS A 73 23.29 -4.80 -3.55
CA LYS A 73 22.64 -4.82 -4.86
C LYS A 73 21.62 -3.70 -4.99
N LYS A 74 21.65 -3.02 -6.14
CA LYS A 74 20.68 -1.98 -6.47
C LYS A 74 19.24 -2.50 -6.39
N PRO A 75 18.34 -1.88 -5.59
CA PRO A 75 16.95 -2.29 -5.51
C PRO A 75 16.17 -1.90 -6.77
N ILE A 76 15.05 -2.58 -7.01
CA ILE A 76 14.14 -2.28 -8.10
C ILE A 76 12.90 -1.58 -7.52
N PRO A 77 12.47 -0.42 -8.06
CA PRO A 77 11.21 0.19 -7.67
C PRO A 77 10.03 -0.73 -8.02
N THR A 78 9.15 -0.98 -7.07
CA THR A 78 7.96 -1.81 -7.26
C THR A 78 6.68 -1.04 -6.94
N ARG A 79 5.55 -1.56 -7.43
CA ARG A 79 4.22 -1.22 -6.95
C ARG A 79 3.65 -2.43 -6.22
N GLY A 80 2.88 -2.21 -5.18
CA GLY A 80 2.21 -3.26 -4.42
C GLY A 80 0.72 -3.32 -4.72
N GLY A 81 0.15 -4.53 -4.68
CA GLY A 81 -1.30 -4.72 -4.65
C GLY A 81 -1.92 -4.47 -3.28
N GLY A 82 -1.11 -4.27 -2.24
CA GLY A 82 -1.54 -3.91 -0.89
C GLY A 82 -2.13 -2.50 -0.82
N SER A 83 -2.63 -2.11 0.36
CA SER A 83 -3.10 -0.74 0.59
C SER A 83 -2.65 -0.26 1.96
N ILE A 84 -2.11 0.95 1.99
CA ILE A 84 -1.71 1.66 3.20
C ILE A 84 -2.40 3.04 3.14
N PRO A 85 -3.69 3.15 3.51
CA PRO A 85 -4.50 4.34 3.25
C PRO A 85 -3.92 5.64 3.82
N ILE A 86 -3.16 5.55 4.92
CA ILE A 86 -2.54 6.71 5.55
C ILE A 86 -1.53 7.41 4.63
N VAL A 87 -0.95 6.72 3.64
CA VAL A 87 0.01 7.34 2.71
C VAL A 87 -0.68 8.38 1.82
N ALA A 88 -1.88 8.06 1.31
CA ALA A 88 -2.68 9.02 0.56
C ALA A 88 -3.13 10.19 1.44
N LEU A 89 -3.48 9.91 2.70
CA LEU A 89 -3.87 10.94 3.66
C LEU A 89 -2.71 11.88 4.01
N PHE A 90 -1.50 11.37 4.23
CA PHE A 90 -0.34 12.23 4.50
C PHE A 90 -0.07 13.19 3.35
N GLU A 91 -0.16 12.72 2.11
CA GLU A 91 0.00 13.61 0.96
C GLU A 91 -1.10 14.68 0.91
N GLN A 92 -2.35 14.30 1.15
CA GLN A 92 -3.48 15.24 1.15
C GLN A 92 -3.35 16.31 2.25
N GLU A 93 -3.01 15.91 3.47
CA GLU A 93 -3.03 16.80 4.64
C GLU A 93 -1.74 17.62 4.77
N LEU A 94 -0.59 17.04 4.40
CA LEU A 94 0.73 17.66 4.61
C LEU A 94 1.36 18.17 3.32
N GLY A 95 0.83 17.79 2.15
CA GLY A 95 1.42 18.16 0.84
C GLY A 95 2.78 17.52 0.55
N ILE A 96 3.19 16.52 1.34
CA ILE A 96 4.49 15.85 1.20
C ILE A 96 4.35 14.45 0.63
N LYS A 97 5.34 14.06 -0.18
CA LYS A 97 5.43 12.69 -0.72
C LYS A 97 6.11 11.75 0.28
N THR A 98 5.57 10.55 0.39
CA THR A 98 6.13 9.48 1.24
C THR A 98 7.09 8.60 0.43
N VAL A 99 8.14 8.09 1.08
CA VAL A 99 8.91 6.94 0.60
C VAL A 99 8.53 5.71 1.42
N LEU A 100 8.29 4.58 0.75
CA LEU A 100 7.99 3.32 1.41
C LEU A 100 9.20 2.42 1.31
N MET A 101 9.68 1.95 2.46
CA MET A 101 10.75 0.98 2.57
C MET A 101 10.20 -0.25 3.29
N GLY A 102 10.22 -1.39 2.62
CA GLY A 102 9.83 -2.68 3.16
C GLY A 102 10.98 -3.66 3.06
N PHE A 103 11.17 -4.45 4.10
CA PHE A 103 12.24 -5.44 4.17
C PHE A 103 11.71 -6.86 4.24
N GLY A 104 10.39 -7.06 4.28
CA GLY A 104 9.79 -8.39 4.23
C GLY A 104 9.87 -9.04 2.84
N LEU A 105 9.64 -10.34 2.80
CA LEU A 105 9.57 -11.15 1.59
C LEU A 105 8.12 -11.59 1.33
N ASP A 106 7.79 -11.94 0.09
CA ASP A 106 6.46 -12.50 -0.24
C ASP A 106 6.17 -13.80 0.54
N SER A 107 7.22 -14.52 0.94
CA SER A 107 7.14 -15.75 1.75
C SER A 107 6.89 -15.50 3.24
N ASP A 108 6.85 -14.24 3.69
CA ASP A 108 6.51 -13.89 5.08
C ASP A 108 5.04 -14.10 5.40
N ALA A 109 4.20 -14.30 4.38
CA ALA A 109 2.81 -14.74 4.51
C ALA A 109 1.97 -13.80 5.41
N LEU A 110 2.12 -12.48 5.22
CA LEU A 110 1.36 -11.46 5.94
C LEU A 110 -0.15 -11.75 5.90
N HIS A 111 -0.81 -11.72 7.07
CA HIS A 111 -2.23 -12.05 7.26
C HIS A 111 -2.60 -13.53 7.01
N SER A 112 -1.63 -14.44 7.01
CA SER A 112 -1.84 -15.88 6.81
C SER A 112 -1.25 -16.67 7.98
N PRO A 113 -1.69 -17.93 8.22
CA PRO A 113 -1.03 -18.79 9.19
C PRO A 113 0.47 -18.93 8.91
N ASN A 114 1.25 -19.09 9.99
CA ASN A 114 2.71 -19.15 9.95
C ASN A 114 3.36 -17.90 9.35
N GLU A 115 2.72 -16.73 9.53
CA GLU A 115 3.36 -15.43 9.29
C GLU A 115 4.72 -15.41 10.01
N LYS A 116 5.76 -15.05 9.27
CA LYS A 116 7.13 -15.03 9.77
C LYS A 116 7.86 -13.78 9.29
N TYR A 117 9.05 -13.58 9.83
CA TYR A 117 9.94 -12.54 9.36
C TYR A 117 11.37 -13.04 9.47
N ASP A 118 12.14 -12.95 8.38
CA ASP A 118 13.50 -13.47 8.37
C ASP A 118 14.42 -12.62 9.25
N VAL A 119 15.22 -13.28 10.10
CA VAL A 119 16.18 -12.62 10.98
C VAL A 119 17.25 -11.89 10.14
N PHE A 120 17.61 -12.41 8.98
CA PHE A 120 18.49 -11.71 8.05
C PHE A 120 17.89 -10.37 7.61
N ASN A 121 16.63 -10.38 7.18
CA ASN A 121 15.91 -9.17 6.75
C ASN A 121 15.68 -8.20 7.92
N TYR A 122 15.53 -8.69 9.14
CA TYR A 122 15.45 -7.87 10.36
C TYR A 122 16.73 -7.08 10.59
N TYR A 123 17.89 -7.75 10.58
CA TYR A 123 19.17 -7.06 10.74
C TYR A 123 19.49 -6.16 9.56
N LYS A 124 19.15 -6.55 8.33
CA LYS A 124 19.31 -5.67 7.16
C LYS A 124 18.42 -4.44 7.22
N GLY A 125 17.21 -4.55 7.77
CA GLY A 125 16.36 -3.40 8.06
C GLY A 125 17.02 -2.45 9.06
N ILE A 126 17.55 -2.99 10.17
CA ILE A 126 18.28 -2.20 11.18
C ILE A 126 19.50 -1.49 10.58
N GLU A 127 20.25 -2.16 9.70
CA GLU A 127 21.40 -1.57 9.00
C GLU A 127 20.98 -0.48 8.00
N THR A 128 19.88 -0.69 7.27
CA THR A 128 19.43 0.21 6.21
C THR A 128 18.88 1.54 6.75
N ILE A 129 18.16 1.54 7.88
CA ILE A 129 17.48 2.74 8.37
C ILE A 129 18.45 3.89 8.72
N PRO A 130 19.56 3.67 9.46
CA PRO A 130 20.58 4.70 9.67
C PRO A 130 21.23 5.18 8.37
N LEU A 131 21.51 4.27 7.42
CA LEU A 131 22.05 4.63 6.10
C LEU A 131 21.08 5.53 5.33
N PHE A 132 19.78 5.26 5.40
CA PHE A 132 18.76 6.13 4.82
C PHE A 132 18.85 7.54 5.38
N TYR A 133 18.90 7.71 6.71
CA TYR A 133 18.99 9.05 7.31
C TYR A 133 20.30 9.76 6.96
N LYS A 134 21.43 9.04 6.94
CA LYS A 134 22.72 9.57 6.47
C LYS A 134 22.60 10.13 5.05
N TYR A 135 22.15 9.30 4.10
CA TYR A 135 22.05 9.71 2.71
C TYR A 135 20.99 10.77 2.46
N PHE A 136 19.88 10.72 3.19
CA PHE A 136 18.86 11.74 3.10
C PHE A 136 19.38 13.09 3.58
N ALA A 137 20.14 13.13 4.68
CA ALA A 137 20.75 14.36 5.18
C ALA A 137 21.81 14.92 4.20
N GLU A 138 22.71 14.07 3.70
CA GLU A 138 23.73 14.46 2.71
C GLU A 138 23.07 15.06 1.44
N MET A 139 22.11 14.35 0.85
CA MET A 139 21.47 14.79 -0.39
C MET A 139 20.51 15.98 -0.20
N SER A 140 19.97 16.17 1.01
CA SER A 140 19.12 17.33 1.30
C SER A 140 19.92 18.61 1.54
N ALA A 141 21.19 18.51 1.91
CA ALA A 141 22.08 19.66 2.07
C ALA A 141 22.63 20.19 0.73
N GLU A 142 22.58 19.37 -0.33
CA GLU A 142 23.03 19.71 -1.68
C GLU A 142 21.95 20.40 -2.55
N ASN A 143 20.71 20.45 -2.07
CA ASN A 143 19.57 21.11 -2.74
C ASN A 143 19.21 22.43 -2.07
#